data_AF-A0A2N1QM41-F1
#
_entry.id   AF-A0A2N1QM41-F1
#
_cell.length_a   1.000
_cell.length_b   1.000
_cell.length_c   1.000
_cell.angle_alpha   90.00
_cell.angle_beta   90.00
_cell.angle_gamma   90.00
#
_symmetry.space_group_name_H-M   'P 1'
#
loop_
_entity.id
_entity.type
_entity.pdbx_description
1 polymer ?
#
loop_
_entity_poly.entity_id
_entity_poly.type
_entity_poly.pdbx_seq_one_letter_code
_entity_poly.pdbx_strand_id
1 'polypeptide(L)'
;MLLQPVTLTELDPDLLPDCRLAAMLSPEAKPLSKTEITSPAVIAIGPEGDWSPSETELLLEKNFKPVNLGNRILRASTAVAVACGWFSMN
;
A
#
# COMPACT_ATOMS: atom_id res chain seq x y z
N MET A 1 -8.32 -3.88 -16.09
CA MET A 1 -8.92 -2.57 -16.42
C MET A 1 -8.30 -1.55 -15.50
N LEU A 2 -7.88 -0.39 -16.00
CA LEU A 2 -7.35 0.70 -15.16
C LEU A 2 -8.51 1.64 -14.76
N LEU A 3 -8.53 2.07 -13.51
CA LEU A 3 -9.46 3.09 -13.03
C LEU A 3 -9.00 4.49 -13.47
N GLN A 4 -9.92 5.45 -13.50
CA GLN A 4 -9.54 6.85 -13.71
C GLN A 4 -8.69 7.35 -12.54
N PRO A 5 -7.65 8.17 -12.77
CA PRO A 5 -6.88 8.76 -11.69
C PRO A 5 -7.76 9.63 -10.80
N VAL A 6 -7.64 9.45 -9.49
CA VAL A 6 -8.28 10.26 -8.45
C VAL A 6 -7.21 10.69 -7.46
N THR A 7 -7.43 11.80 -6.76
CA THR A 7 -6.55 12.16 -5.64
C THR A 7 -6.77 11.20 -4.47
N LEU A 8 -5.79 11.11 -3.55
CA LEU A 8 -5.94 10.29 -2.36
C LEU A 8 -7.13 10.74 -1.49
N THR A 9 -7.40 12.04 -1.45
CA THR A 9 -8.55 12.62 -0.74
C THR A 9 -9.87 12.10 -1.30
N GLU A 10 -10.01 12.11 -2.62
CA GLU A 10 -11.21 11.70 -3.36
C GLU A 10 -11.37 10.18 -3.49
N LEU A 11 -10.32 9.41 -3.16
CA LEU A 11 -10.37 7.95 -3.22
C LEU A 11 -11.46 7.42 -2.29
N ASP A 12 -12.51 6.86 -2.88
CA ASP A 12 -13.58 6.20 -2.14
C ASP A 12 -13.12 4.80 -1.69
N PRO A 13 -12.94 4.57 -0.37
CA PRO A 13 -12.54 3.27 0.14
C PRO A 13 -13.51 2.15 -0.22
N ASP A 14 -14.81 2.43 -0.38
CA ASP A 14 -15.82 1.40 -0.62
C ASP A 14 -15.72 0.79 -2.03
N LEU A 15 -14.96 1.42 -2.92
CA LEU A 15 -14.59 0.88 -4.23
C LEU A 15 -13.41 -0.10 -4.17
N LEU A 16 -12.78 -0.25 -3.01
CA LEU A 16 -11.61 -1.08 -2.79
C LEU A 16 -11.94 -2.31 -1.95
N PRO A 17 -11.16 -3.41 -2.09
CA PRO A 17 -11.26 -4.53 -1.18
C PRO A 17 -11.04 -4.14 0.29
N ASP A 18 -11.57 -4.95 1.21
CA ASP A 18 -11.44 -4.73 2.66
C ASP A 18 -9.99 -4.84 3.15
N CYS A 19 -9.18 -5.70 2.52
CA CYS A 19 -7.76 -5.82 2.84
C CYS A 19 -6.98 -4.70 2.13
N ARG A 20 -6.78 -3.59 2.82
CA ARG A 20 -6.06 -2.42 2.30
C ARG A 20 -4.71 -2.30 2.96
N LEU A 21 -3.65 -2.31 2.16
CA LEU A 21 -2.27 -2.21 2.60
C LEU A 21 -1.61 -0.99 1.98
N ALA A 22 -0.72 -0.32 2.70
CA ALA A 22 0.05 0.80 2.17
C ALA A 22 1.54 0.54 2.40
N ALA A 23 2.31 0.44 1.33
CA ALA A 23 3.76 0.34 1.41
C ALA A 23 4.33 1.70 1.83
N MET A 24 4.96 1.77 2.99
CA MET A 24 5.46 3.02 3.57
C MET A 24 6.68 2.81 4.45
N LEU A 25 7.52 3.84 4.54
CA LEU A 25 8.70 3.90 5.40
C LEU A 25 8.31 4.41 6.80
N SER A 26 7.49 3.64 7.51
CA SER A 26 7.06 3.98 8.88
C SER A 26 7.50 2.92 9.90
N PRO A 27 7.78 3.30 11.17
CA PRO A 27 8.06 2.35 12.25
C PRO A 27 6.93 1.35 12.52
N GLU A 28 5.68 1.73 12.24
CA GLU A 28 4.47 0.92 12.43
C GLU A 28 4.29 -0.10 11.31
N ALA A 29 5.04 0.04 10.20
CA ALA A 29 4.92 -0.81 9.03
C ALA A 29 5.42 -2.23 9.30
N LYS A 30 4.53 -3.22 9.16
CA LYS A 30 4.86 -4.64 9.33
C LYS A 30 5.38 -5.25 8.02
N PRO A 31 6.26 -6.25 8.06
CA PRO A 31 6.66 -6.94 6.82
C PRO A 31 5.44 -7.48 6.07
N LEU A 32 5.33 -7.21 4.77
CA LEU A 32 4.23 -7.74 3.94
C LEU A 32 4.14 -9.26 4.06
N SER A 33 5.29 -9.95 4.10
CA SER A 33 5.39 -11.41 4.29
C SER A 33 4.85 -11.94 5.61
N LYS A 34 4.60 -11.08 6.60
CA LYS A 34 4.00 -11.44 7.90
C LYS A 34 2.59 -10.88 8.06
N THR A 35 2.02 -10.34 6.99
CA THR A 35 0.66 -9.79 7.00
C THR A 35 -0.31 -10.88 6.54
N GLU A 36 -1.32 -11.16 7.35
CA GLU A 36 -2.37 -12.10 6.98
C GLU A 36 -3.28 -11.48 5.92
N ILE A 37 -3.37 -12.13 4.77
CA ILE A 37 -4.23 -11.74 3.66
C ILE A 37 -5.10 -12.95 3.32
N THR A 38 -6.37 -12.88 3.70
CA THR A 38 -7.34 -13.97 3.55
C THR A 38 -8.47 -13.65 2.58
N SER A 39 -8.43 -12.46 1.98
CA SER A 39 -9.43 -11.92 1.06
C SER A 39 -8.74 -11.12 -0.05
N PRO A 40 -9.45 -10.75 -1.14
CA PRO A 40 -8.91 -9.83 -2.13
C PRO A 40 -8.33 -8.59 -1.46
N ALA A 41 -7.16 -8.17 -1.91
CA ALA A 41 -6.40 -7.08 -1.31
C ALA A 41 -6.03 -6.01 -2.33
N VAL A 42 -5.80 -4.80 -1.82
CA VAL A 42 -5.20 -3.69 -2.54
C VAL A 42 -3.96 -3.22 -1.80
N ILE A 43 -2.93 -2.83 -2.54
CA ILE A 43 -1.74 -2.20 -2.00
C ILE A 43 -1.53 -0.82 -2.62
N ALA A 44 -1.43 0.20 -1.78
CA ALA A 44 -1.00 1.54 -2.19
C ALA A 44 0.53 1.62 -2.17
N ILE A 45 1.12 2.18 -3.23
CA ILE A 45 2.55 2.42 -3.35
C ILE A 45 2.78 3.94 -3.47
N GLY A 46 3.62 4.49 -2.60
CA GLY A 46 3.92 5.92 -2.57
C GLY A 46 4.76 6.41 -3.75
N PRO A 47 4.86 7.74 -3.95
CA PRO A 47 5.76 8.34 -4.94
C PRO A 47 7.24 8.19 -4.54
N GLU A 48 8.19 8.67 -5.36
CA GLU A 48 9.63 8.57 -5.06
C GLU A 48 10.05 9.07 -3.66
N GLY A 49 9.32 10.04 -3.09
CA GLY A 49 9.57 10.63 -1.77
C GLY A 49 8.82 9.96 -0.61
N ASP A 50 8.15 8.83 -0.86
CA ASP A 50 7.16 8.21 0.04
C ASP A 50 5.96 9.13 0.33
N TRP A 51 5.07 8.70 1.22
CA TRP A 51 3.90 9.47 1.65
C TRP A 51 4.32 10.64 2.55
N SER A 52 3.70 11.81 2.33
CA SER A 52 3.73 12.89 3.30
C SER A 52 3.01 12.49 4.61
N PRO A 53 3.24 13.21 5.73
CA PRO A 53 2.51 12.95 6.97
C PRO A 53 0.99 12.99 6.80
N SER A 54 0.47 13.97 6.06
CA SER A 54 -0.97 14.09 5.77
C SER A 54 -1.52 12.96 4.90
N GLU A 55 -0.75 12.44 3.95
CA GLU A 55 -1.16 11.29 3.13
C GLU A 55 -1.15 10.00 3.95
N THR A 56 -0.18 9.86 4.85
CA THR A 56 -0.11 8.73 5.79
C THR A 56 -1.34 8.72 6.70
N GLU A 57 -1.67 9.86 7.32
CA GLU A 57 -2.87 10.00 8.15
C GLU A 57 -4.13 9.64 7.36
N LEU A 58 -4.28 10.16 6.15
CA LEU A 58 -5.43 9.89 5.29
C LEU A 58 -5.54 8.41 4.86
N LEU A 59 -4.41 7.73 4.61
CA LEU A 59 -4.39 6.29 4.35
C LEU A 59 -4.88 5.51 5.57
N LEU A 60 -4.41 5.86 6.76
CA LEU A 60 -4.82 5.22 8.02
C LEU A 60 -6.32 5.44 8.28
N GLU A 61 -6.83 6.66 8.07
CA GLU A 61 -8.27 6.98 8.14
C GLU A 61 -9.10 6.15 7.16
N LYS A 62 -8.58 5.89 5.96
CA LYS A 62 -9.20 5.01 4.94
C LYS A 62 -8.96 3.51 5.20
N ASN A 63 -8.49 3.15 6.40
CA ASN A 63 -8.27 1.80 6.88
C ASN A 63 -7.16 1.02 6.14
N PHE A 64 -6.19 1.74 5.56
CA PHE A 64 -4.98 1.11 5.04
C PHE A 64 -4.05 0.73 6.19
N LYS A 65 -3.51 -0.50 6.14
CA LYS A 65 -2.54 -0.99 7.10
C LYS A 65 -1.11 -0.76 6.58
N PRO A 66 -0.22 -0.16 7.38
CA PRO A 66 1.14 0.12 6.96
C PRO A 66 1.94 -1.19 6.82
N VAL A 67 2.62 -1.36 5.69
CA VAL A 67 3.50 -2.50 5.42
C VAL A 67 4.85 -2.06 4.85
N ASN A 68 5.89 -2.85 5.10
CA ASN A 68 7.20 -2.69 4.46
C ASN A 68 7.49 -3.86 3.51
N LEU A 69 8.30 -3.60 2.49
CA LEU A 69 8.68 -4.56 1.45
C LEU A 69 10.10 -5.11 1.67
N GLY A 70 10.54 -5.18 2.93
CA GLY A 70 11.87 -5.62 3.35
C GLY A 70 12.74 -4.48 3.91
N ASN A 71 14.02 -4.79 4.15
CA ASN A 71 14.92 -3.92 4.91
C ASN A 71 15.56 -2.79 4.08
N ARG A 72 15.26 -2.70 2.78
CA ARG A 72 15.83 -1.69 1.87
C ARG A 72 14.74 -0.78 1.37
N ILE A 73 15.07 0.51 1.27
CA ILE A 73 14.23 1.48 0.56
C ILE A 73 14.23 1.11 -0.93
N LEU A 74 13.05 0.89 -1.50
CA LEU A 74 12.87 0.56 -2.90
C LEU A 74 12.40 1.81 -3.65
N ARG A 75 12.82 1.94 -4.92
CA ARG A 75 12.19 2.90 -5.84
C ARG A 75 10.73 2.49 -6.09
N ALA A 76 9.84 3.44 -6.36
CA ALA A 76 8.42 3.20 -6.54
C ALA A 76 8.12 2.05 -7.54
N SER A 77 8.77 2.05 -8.70
CA SER A 77 8.61 0.98 -9.71
C SER A 77 9.08 -0.40 -9.22
N THR A 78 10.18 -0.46 -8.46
CA THR A 78 10.66 -1.70 -7.83
C THR A 78 9.71 -2.18 -6.73
N ALA A 79 9.16 -1.26 -5.93
CA ALA A 79 8.16 -1.58 -4.92
C ALA A 79 6.90 -2.21 -5.54
N VAL A 80 6.40 -1.65 -6.64
CA VAL A 80 5.29 -2.23 -7.43
C VAL A 80 5.64 -3.66 -7.87
N ALA A 81 6.81 -3.86 -8.50
CA ALA A 81 7.21 -5.18 -8.99
C ALA A 81 7.34 -6.23 -7.87
N VAL A 82 7.93 -5.84 -6.73
CA VAL A 82 8.06 -6.70 -5.54
C VAL A 82 6.68 -7.05 -4.97
N ALA A 83 5.79 -6.07 -4.83
CA ALA A 83 4.44 -6.31 -4.33
C ALA A 83 3.66 -7.26 -5.24
N CYS A 84 3.63 -7.00 -6.56
CA CYS A 84 2.98 -7.89 -7.52
C CYS A 84 3.56 -9.30 -7.50
N GLY A 85 4.89 -9.43 -7.43
CA GLY A 85 5.56 -10.72 -7.31
C GLY A 85 5.13 -11.47 -6.05
N TRP A 86 5.09 -10.78 -4.91
CA TRP A 86 4.65 -11.37 -3.65
C TRP A 86 3.19 -11.84 -3.70
N PHE A 87 2.26 -11.02 -4.22
CA PHE A 87 0.85 -11.38 -4.40
C PHE A 87 0.62 -12.48 -5.44
N SER A 88 1.55 -12.71 -6.36
CA SER A 88 1.44 -13.80 -7.34
C SER A 88 1.84 -15.16 -6.74
N MET A 89 2.54 -15.17 -5.60
CA MET A 89 3.10 -16.39 -5.00
C MET A 89 2.38 -16.80 -3.69
N ASN A 90 1.49 -15.96 -3.17
CA ASN A 90 0.75 -16.15 -1.92
C ASN A 90 -0.73 -15.84 -2.14
#